data_AF-A0A1J3F4I5-F1
#
_entry.id   AF-A0A1J3F4I5-F1
#
_cell.length_a   1.000
_cell.length_b   1.000
_cell.length_c   1.000
_cell.angle_alpha   90.00
_cell.angle_beta   90.00
_cell.angle_gamma   90.00
#
_symmetry.space_group_name_H-M   'P 1'
#
loop_
_entity.id
_entity.type
_entity.pdbx_description
1 polymer ?
#
loop_
_entity_poly.entity_id
_entity_poly.type
_entity_poly.pdbx_seq_one_letter_code
_entity_poly.pdbx_strand_id
1 'polypeptide(L)'
;GLDMVTINPAMVIGPLLQPTLNTSAAAILSLINGAETFPNLSYGWVYVKDVANAHIQAFEIPSANGRYCLVERVTHHSEIVNILRELYPNFQLPERCEDENPYVPKYQVSKEKTRSLGIDYIPFEVSVKETVESLKEKGFIHF
;
A
#
# COMPACT_ATOMS: atom_id res chain seq x y z
N GLY A 1 -1.85 31.34 -16.05
CA GLY A 1 -2.63 30.31 -15.35
C GLY A 1 -1.80 29.78 -14.20
N LEU A 2 -2.42 29.08 -13.23
CA LEU A 2 -1.68 28.37 -12.19
C LEU A 2 -0.95 27.17 -12.80
N ASP A 3 0.33 27.00 -12.49
CA ASP A 3 1.07 25.78 -12.82
C ASP A 3 0.74 24.69 -11.79
N MET A 4 0.37 23.50 -12.26
CA MET A 4 -0.16 22.43 -11.42
C MET A 4 0.24 21.05 -11.93
N VAL A 5 0.73 20.23 -11.01
CA VAL A 5 1.04 18.81 -11.19
C VAL A 5 0.26 17.99 -10.16
N THR A 6 -0.18 16.79 -10.52
CA THR A 6 -0.89 15.90 -9.59
C THR A 6 -0.22 14.54 -9.42
N ILE A 7 -0.10 14.11 -8.17
CA ILE A 7 0.27 12.74 -7.82
C ILE A 7 -1.01 11.96 -7.49
N ASN A 8 -1.20 10.81 -8.13
CA ASN A 8 -2.39 9.97 -8.01
C ASN A 8 -1.99 8.61 -7.40
N PRO A 9 -1.82 8.53 -6.07
CA PRO A 9 -1.53 7.27 -5.40
C PRO A 9 -2.77 6.39 -5.28
N ALA A 10 -2.57 5.09 -5.09
CA ALA A 10 -3.61 4.15 -4.69
C ALA A 10 -3.62 3.99 -3.15
N MET A 11 -3.70 2.76 -2.63
CA MET A 11 -3.63 2.49 -1.19
C MET A 11 -2.23 2.80 -0.67
N VAL A 12 -2.12 3.73 0.28
CA VAL A 12 -0.85 4.21 0.82
C VAL A 12 -0.57 3.61 2.20
N ILE A 13 0.49 2.81 2.29
CA ILE A 13 0.90 2.11 3.51
C ILE A 13 2.38 2.38 3.84
N GLY A 14 2.82 1.91 5.00
CA GLY A 14 4.16 2.14 5.55
C GLY A 14 4.09 2.62 7.00
N PRO A 15 5.21 3.10 7.57
CA PRO A 15 5.27 3.62 8.92
C PRO A 15 4.28 4.76 9.15
N LEU A 16 3.59 4.71 10.29
CA LEU A 16 2.66 5.73 10.73
C LEU A 16 3.42 6.80 11.53
N LEU A 17 3.24 8.07 11.19
CA LEU A 17 3.76 9.17 12.01
C LEU A 17 2.72 9.59 13.06
N GLN A 18 1.46 9.74 12.64
CA GLN A 18 0.33 10.10 13.49
C GLN A 18 -0.16 8.91 14.36
N PRO A 19 -0.89 9.17 15.46
CA PRO A 19 -1.43 8.11 16.33
C PRO A 19 -2.78 7.54 15.86
N THR A 20 -3.15 7.75 14.59
CA THR A 20 -4.43 7.30 14.02
C THR A 20 -4.21 6.59 12.68
N LEU A 21 -5.15 5.72 12.31
CA LEU A 21 -5.08 4.97 11.06
C LEU A 21 -5.74 5.72 9.91
N ASN A 22 -5.14 5.64 8.72
CA ASN A 22 -5.86 5.84 7.47
C ASN A 22 -6.56 4.53 7.06
N THR A 23 -7.42 4.60 6.04
CA THR A 23 -8.11 3.42 5.49
C THR A 23 -7.14 2.31 5.06
N SER A 24 -6.01 2.67 4.45
CA SER A 24 -5.06 1.68 3.92
C SER A 24 -4.33 0.90 5.01
N ALA A 25 -3.88 1.56 6.08
CA ALA A 25 -3.29 0.87 7.23
C ALA A 25 -4.33 0.07 8.02
N ALA A 26 -5.56 0.58 8.13
CA ALA A 26 -6.67 -0.16 8.73
C ALA A 26 -7.00 -1.44 7.96
N ALA A 27 -6.87 -1.46 6.64
CA ALA A 27 -7.02 -2.67 5.84
C ALA A 27 -5.94 -3.73 6.19
N ILE A 28 -4.68 -3.33 6.35
CA ILE A 28 -3.62 -4.25 6.82
C ILE A 28 -3.89 -4.73 8.25
N LEU A 29 -4.30 -3.83 9.15
CA LEU A 29 -4.66 -4.19 10.52
C LEU A 29 -5.80 -5.22 10.56
N SER A 30 -6.82 -5.06 9.71
CA SER A 30 -7.96 -5.97 9.69
C SER A 30 -7.56 -7.42 9.38
N LEU A 31 -6.51 -7.63 8.57
CA LEU A 31 -6.03 -8.97 8.22
C LEU A 31 -5.24 -9.66 9.35
N ILE A 32 -4.72 -8.89 10.31
CA ILE A 32 -3.82 -9.40 11.38
C ILE A 32 -4.43 -9.31 12.77
N ASN A 33 -5.65 -8.79 12.90
CA ASN A 33 -6.36 -8.61 14.16
C ASN A 33 -7.55 -9.57 14.32
N GLY A 34 -7.34 -10.85 13.94
CA GLY A 34 -8.30 -11.92 14.17
C GLY A 34 -9.44 -12.03 13.16
N ALA A 35 -9.28 -11.52 11.93
CA ALA A 35 -10.27 -11.74 10.88
C ALA A 35 -10.34 -13.22 10.45
N GLU A 36 -11.56 -13.74 10.31
CA GLU A 36 -11.78 -15.09 9.80
C GLU A 36 -11.61 -15.17 8.27
N THR A 37 -11.91 -14.07 7.57
CA THR A 37 -11.91 -13.99 6.10
C THR A 37 -11.14 -12.77 5.61
N PHE A 38 -10.62 -12.83 4.39
CA PHE A 38 -10.08 -11.67 3.67
C PHE A 38 -11.00 -11.28 2.50
N PRO A 39 -11.07 -9.99 2.13
CA PRO A 39 -12.02 -9.54 1.13
C PRO A 39 -11.63 -9.95 -0.29
N ASN A 40 -12.62 -10.15 -1.16
CA ASN A 40 -12.40 -10.45 -2.58
C ASN A 40 -12.13 -9.16 -3.38
N LEU A 41 -10.99 -8.52 -3.10
CA LEU A 41 -10.66 -7.21 -3.64
C LEU A 41 -9.18 -7.13 -4.06
N SER A 42 -8.94 -6.48 -5.18
CA SER A 42 -7.60 -6.14 -5.70
C SER A 42 -7.42 -4.63 -5.72
N TYR A 43 -6.38 -4.15 -5.03
CA TYR A 43 -6.05 -2.72 -4.97
C TYR A 43 -4.62 -2.45 -5.43
N GLY A 44 -4.39 -1.25 -5.96
CA GLY A 44 -3.05 -0.72 -6.11
C GLY A 44 -2.48 -0.33 -4.74
N TRP A 45 -1.20 -0.62 -4.52
CA TRP A 45 -0.48 -0.30 -3.29
C TRP A 45 0.78 0.51 -3.58
N VAL A 46 1.10 1.43 -2.69
CA VAL A 46 2.32 2.23 -2.76
C VAL A 46 2.80 2.58 -1.36
N TYR A 47 4.11 2.70 -1.20
CA TYR A 47 4.73 3.07 0.05
C TYR A 47 4.65 4.58 0.31
N VAL A 48 4.41 4.98 1.56
CA VAL A 48 4.19 6.39 1.94
C VAL A 48 5.39 7.30 1.65
N LYS A 49 6.63 6.82 1.78
CA LYS A 49 7.80 7.66 1.43
C LYS A 49 7.94 7.85 -0.07
N ASP A 50 7.52 6.88 -0.90
CA ASP A 50 7.49 7.04 -2.35
C ASP A 50 6.50 8.14 -2.75
N VAL A 51 5.35 8.20 -2.07
CA VAL A 51 4.37 9.28 -2.25
C VAL A 51 4.96 10.62 -1.87
N ALA A 52 5.58 10.74 -0.70
CA ALA A 52 6.21 11.99 -0.26
C ALA A 52 7.30 12.44 -1.24
N ASN A 53 8.20 11.54 -1.62
CA ASN A 53 9.28 11.81 -2.58
C ASN A 53 8.72 12.23 -3.94
N ALA A 54 7.68 11.57 -4.44
CA ALA A 54 7.06 11.93 -5.72
C ALA A 54 6.49 13.36 -5.71
N HIS A 55 5.89 13.81 -4.60
CA HIS A 55 5.44 15.20 -4.49
C HIS A 55 6.60 16.19 -4.51
N ILE A 56 7.68 15.91 -3.77
CA ILE A 56 8.87 16.77 -3.73
C ILE A 56 9.49 16.84 -5.12
N GLN A 57 9.77 15.69 -5.75
CA GLN A 57 10.38 15.62 -7.07
C GLN A 57 9.51 16.29 -8.15
N ALA A 58 8.18 16.10 -8.11
CA ALA A 58 7.27 16.76 -9.04
C ALA A 58 7.22 18.28 -8.87
N PHE A 59 7.51 18.79 -7.67
CA PHE A 59 7.60 20.23 -7.41
C PHE A 59 8.95 20.80 -7.82
N GLU A 60 10.05 20.08 -7.55
CA GLU A 60 11.41 20.56 -7.79
C GLU A 60 11.86 20.43 -9.25
N ILE A 61 11.36 19.45 -9.99
CA ILE A 61 11.74 19.22 -11.40
C ILE A 61 10.93 20.15 -12.31
N PRO A 62 11.55 21.15 -12.97
CA PRO A 62 10.80 22.15 -13.75
C PRO A 62 10.08 21.59 -14.98
N SER A 63 10.46 20.40 -15.45
CA SER A 63 9.81 19.73 -16.58
C SER A 63 8.64 18.82 -16.16
N ALA A 64 8.40 18.65 -14.85
CA ALA A 64 7.29 17.87 -14.34
C ALA A 64 5.96 18.53 -14.74
N ASN A 65 5.02 17.75 -15.25
CA ASN A 65 3.76 18.28 -15.75
C ASN A 65 2.64 17.25 -15.67
N GLY A 66 1.39 17.70 -15.64
CA GLY A 66 0.21 16.83 -15.72
C GLY A 66 0.08 15.87 -14.53
N ARG A 67 -0.25 14.61 -14.81
CA ARG A 67 -0.64 13.60 -13.80
C ARG A 67 0.35 12.46 -13.69
N TYR A 68 0.62 11.97 -12.47
CA TYR A 68 1.52 10.84 -12.19
C TYR A 68 0.77 9.75 -11.41
N CYS A 69 0.58 8.57 -12.00
CA CYS A 69 0.00 7.43 -11.30
C CYS A 69 1.06 6.79 -10.38
N LEU A 70 0.80 6.73 -9.08
CA LEU A 70 1.78 6.26 -8.11
C LEU A 70 1.33 4.94 -7.46
N VAL A 71 1.68 3.83 -8.12
CA VAL A 71 1.33 2.48 -7.71
C VAL A 71 2.54 1.58 -7.92
N GLU A 72 3.01 0.91 -6.86
CA GLU A 72 4.07 -0.09 -6.96
C GLU A 72 3.50 -1.36 -7.61
N ARG A 73 2.44 -1.95 -7.06
CA ARG A 73 1.76 -3.06 -7.72
C ARG A 73 0.29 -3.09 -7.35
N VAL A 74 -0.51 -3.78 -8.16
CA VAL A 74 -1.87 -4.17 -7.79
C VAL A 74 -1.79 -5.55 -7.16
N THR A 75 -2.42 -5.73 -5.99
CA THR A 75 -2.37 -6.97 -5.21
C THR A 75 -3.76 -7.33 -4.72
N HIS A 76 -4.14 -8.60 -4.89
CA HIS A 76 -5.33 -9.18 -4.27
C HIS A 76 -5.09 -9.45 -2.78
N HIS A 77 -6.11 -9.34 -1.91
CA HIS A 77 -5.90 -9.54 -0.47
C HIS A 77 -5.34 -10.92 -0.11
N SER A 78 -5.65 -11.97 -0.88
CA SER A 78 -5.06 -13.31 -0.67
C SER A 78 -3.52 -13.29 -0.75
N GLU A 79 -2.95 -12.47 -1.63
CA GLU A 79 -1.49 -12.33 -1.76
C GLU A 79 -0.91 -11.54 -0.58
N ILE A 80 -1.63 -10.54 -0.06
CA ILE A 80 -1.24 -9.82 1.15
C ILE A 80 -1.20 -10.78 2.34
N VAL A 81 -2.21 -11.64 2.48
CA VAL A 81 -2.26 -12.67 3.52
C VAL A 81 -1.09 -13.65 3.38
N ASN A 82 -0.71 -14.03 2.16
CA ASN A 82 0.47 -14.88 1.93
C ASN A 82 1.77 -14.19 2.36
N ILE A 83 1.96 -12.92 2.00
CA ILE A 83 3.11 -12.12 2.45
C ILE A 83 3.15 -12.02 3.98
N LEU A 84 2.00 -11.75 4.61
CA LEU A 84 1.89 -11.70 6.07
C LEU A 84 2.23 -13.04 6.72
N ARG A 85 1.81 -14.17 6.12
CA ARG A 85 2.12 -15.51 6.62
C ARG A 85 3.62 -15.83 6.55
N GLU A 86 4.29 -15.39 5.49
CA GLU A 86 5.74 -15.54 5.35
C GLU A 86 6.52 -14.66 6.34
N LEU A 87 6.09 -13.41 6.53
CA LEU A 87 6.75 -12.46 7.43
C LEU A 87 6.46 -12.74 8.91
N TYR A 88 5.25 -13.24 9.22
CA TYR A 88 4.73 -13.40 10.58
C TYR A 88 3.98 -14.74 10.74
N PRO A 89 4.69 -15.88 10.73
CA PRO A 89 4.06 -17.21 10.76
C PRO A 89 3.24 -17.51 12.03
N ASN A 90 3.43 -16.72 13.09
CA ASN A 90 2.70 -16.88 14.35
C ASN A 90 1.41 -16.05 14.43
N PHE A 91 1.11 -15.22 13.42
CA PHE A 91 -0.13 -14.43 13.40
C PHE A 91 -1.31 -15.34 13.06
N GLN A 92 -2.44 -15.11 13.74
CA GLN A 92 -3.73 -15.64 13.29
C GLN A 92 -4.19 -14.81 12.10
N LEU A 93 -4.15 -15.42 10.92
CA LEU A 93 -4.50 -14.79 9.64
C LEU A 93 -5.73 -15.47 9.04
N PRO A 94 -6.56 -14.76 8.28
CA PRO A 94 -7.72 -15.34 7.61
C PRO A 94 -7.28 -16.43 6.61
N GLU A 95 -7.98 -17.56 6.61
CA GLU A 95 -7.67 -18.71 5.75
C GLU A 95 -8.50 -18.77 4.47
N ARG A 96 -9.65 -18.09 4.44
CA ARG A 96 -10.59 -18.12 3.31
C ARG A 96 -10.98 -16.71 2.85
N CYS A 97 -11.45 -16.64 1.61
CA CYS A 97 -12.04 -15.42 1.08
C CYS A 97 -13.45 -15.19 1.68
N GLU A 98 -13.93 -13.96 1.66
CA GLU A 98 -15.27 -13.61 2.17
C GLU A 98 -16.41 -14.16 1.30
N ASP A 99 -16.13 -14.45 0.03
CA ASP A 99 -17.06 -15.07 -0.90
C ASP A 99 -16.40 -16.19 -1.71
N GLU A 100 -17.21 -16.91 -2.49
CA GLU A 100 -16.79 -18.01 -3.35
C GLU A 100 -16.66 -17.59 -4.83
N ASN A 101 -16.68 -16.28 -5.11
CA ASN A 101 -16.56 -15.77 -6.48
C ASN A 101 -15.10 -15.91 -6.95
N PRO A 102 -14.85 -15.95 -8.27
CA PRO A 102 -13.50 -15.81 -8.79
C PRO A 102 -12.81 -14.56 -8.25
N TYR A 103 -11.53 -14.66 -7.88
CA TYR A 103 -10.78 -13.53 -7.35
C TYR A 103 -10.79 -12.35 -8.32
N VAL A 104 -11.04 -11.15 -7.79
CA VAL A 104 -11.00 -9.92 -8.58
C VAL A 104 -9.62 -9.81 -9.25
N PRO A 105 -9.56 -9.76 -10.59
CA PRO A 105 -8.30 -9.85 -11.31
C PRO A 105 -7.41 -8.63 -11.01
N LYS A 106 -6.11 -8.89 -10.94
CA LYS A 106 -5.11 -7.83 -10.92
C LYS A 106 -5.02 -7.15 -12.28
N TYR A 107 -4.62 -5.89 -12.27
CA TYR A 107 -4.30 -5.10 -13.45
C TYR A 107 -2.96 -4.41 -13.26
N GLN A 108 -2.41 -3.84 -14.33
CA GLN A 108 -1.14 -3.11 -14.27
C GLN A 108 -1.41 -1.61 -14.30
N VAL A 109 -0.57 -0.86 -13.59
CA VAL A 109 -0.56 0.61 -13.61
C VAL A 109 0.78 1.06 -14.17
N SER A 110 0.76 1.98 -15.14
CA SER A 110 1.99 2.47 -15.75
C SER A 110 2.84 3.22 -14.72
N LYS A 111 4.12 2.86 -14.66
CA LYS A 111 5.18 3.54 -13.89
C LYS A 111 6.10 4.37 -14.79
N GLU A 112 5.79 4.48 -16.07
CA GLU A 112 6.70 5.13 -17.03
C GLU A 112 6.96 6.58 -16.66
N LYS A 113 5.90 7.30 -16.31
CA LYS A 113 6.01 8.71 -15.97
C LYS A 113 6.71 8.95 -14.63
N THR A 114 6.52 8.07 -13.66
CA THR A 114 7.12 8.23 -12.32
C THR A 114 8.63 8.02 -12.34
N ARG A 115 9.15 7.28 -13.33
CA ARG A 115 10.59 7.22 -13.62
C ARG A 115 11.16 8.59 -14.00
N SER A 116 10.39 9.46 -14.65
CA SER A 116 10.85 10.83 -14.96
C SER A 116 11.03 11.71 -13.73
N LEU A 117 10.47 11.29 -12.58
CA LEU A 117 10.67 11.92 -11.27
C LEU A 117 11.75 11.20 -10.44
N GLY A 118 12.46 10.23 -11.03
CA GLY A 118 13.48 9.45 -10.30
C GLY A 118 12.91 8.53 -9.22
N ILE A 119 11.62 8.15 -9.31
CA ILE A 119 11.00 7.26 -8.32
C ILE A 119 11.46 5.82 -8.55
N ASP A 120 12.23 5.32 -7.59
CA ASP A 120 12.50 3.90 -7.40
C ASP A 120 11.59 3.37 -6.28
N TYR A 121 10.72 2.43 -6.61
CA TYR A 121 9.65 2.03 -5.71
C TYR A 121 10.16 1.09 -4.63
N ILE A 122 9.77 1.36 -3.39
CA ILE A 122 10.01 0.44 -2.28
C ILE A 122 9.16 -0.83 -2.48
N PRO A 123 9.75 -2.04 -2.38
CA PRO A 123 8.98 -3.28 -2.55
C PRO A 123 7.78 -3.35 -1.60
N PHE A 124 6.65 -3.84 -2.11
CA PHE A 124 5.42 -3.96 -1.33
C PHE A 124 5.59 -4.81 -0.07
N GLU A 125 6.43 -5.86 -0.07
CA GLU A 125 6.69 -6.68 1.11
C GLU A 125 7.34 -5.86 2.24
N VAL A 126 8.26 -4.96 1.90
CA VAL A 126 8.85 -4.01 2.86
C VAL A 126 7.78 -3.06 3.39
N SER A 127 6.90 -2.60 2.50
CA SER A 127 5.78 -1.72 2.86
C SER A 127 4.82 -2.37 3.85
N VAL A 128 4.45 -3.63 3.61
CA VAL A 128 3.60 -4.44 4.51
C VAL A 128 4.30 -4.64 5.84
N LYS A 129 5.57 -5.08 5.84
CA LYS A 129 6.37 -5.29 7.06
C LYS A 129 6.40 -4.04 7.93
N GLU A 130 6.78 -2.91 7.36
CA GLU A 130 6.90 -1.66 8.12
C GLU A 130 5.55 -1.11 8.60
N THR A 131 4.46 -1.39 7.88
CA THR A 131 3.11 -1.09 8.36
C THR A 131 2.79 -1.92 9.60
N VAL A 132 3.05 -3.22 9.57
CA VAL A 132 2.79 -4.12 10.71
C VAL A 132 3.63 -3.74 11.92
N GLU A 133 4.93 -3.47 11.75
CA GLU A 133 5.78 -3.02 12.87
C GLU A 133 5.28 -1.70 13.45
N SER A 134 4.87 -0.74 12.61
CA SER A 134 4.33 0.53 13.10
C SER A 134 2.98 0.37 13.83
N LEU A 135 2.14 -0.59 13.41
CA LEU A 135 0.91 -0.94 14.12
C LEU A 135 1.20 -1.52 15.50
N LYS A 136 2.23 -2.37 15.65
CA LYS A 136 2.69 -2.88 16.95
C LYS A 136 3.20 -1.77 17.85
N GLU A 137 4.11 -0.94 17.32
CA GLU A 137 4.74 0.17 18.05
C GLU A 137 3.70 1.17 18.59
N LYS A 138 2.62 1.40 17.83
CA LYS A 138 1.52 2.30 18.23
C LYS A 138 0.41 1.62 19.03
N GLY A 139 0.55 0.33 19.36
CA GLY A 139 -0.39 -0.39 20.21
C GLY A 139 -1.74 -0.69 19.55
N PHE A 140 -1.80 -0.77 18.22
CA PHE A 140 -3.01 -1.18 17.49
C PHE A 140 -3.22 -2.70 17.46
N ILE A 141 -2.20 -3.47 17.82
CA ILE A 141 -2.24 -4.93 17.88
C ILE A 141 -1.97 -5.36 19.32
N HIS A 142 -2.82 -6.24 19.84
CA HIS A 142 -2.65 -6.86 21.15
C HIS A 142 -2.53 -8.37 20.95
N PHE A 143 -1.40 -8.95 21.37
CA PHE A 143 -1.17 -10.39 21.38
C PHE A 143 -1.44 -10.96 22.76
#